data_AF-A0A3B3U4Z5-F1
#
_entry.id   AF-A0A3B3U4Z5-F1
#
_cell.length_a   1.000
_cell.length_b   1.000
_cell.length_c   1.000
_cell.angle_alpha   90.00
_cell.angle_beta   90.00
_cell.angle_gamma   90.00
#
_symmetry.space_group_name_H-M   'P 1'
#
loop_
_entity.id
_entity.type
_entity.pdbx_description
1 polymer ?
#
loop_
_entity_poly.entity_id
_entity_poly.type
_entity_poly.pdbx_seq_one_letter_code
_entity_poly.pdbx_strand_id
1 'polypeptide(L)'
;KLNENGQMVNGIPLVLIDMVEFLEKYGLHHRGLFRLCGSTARVKQLRKQLDQGERVDLDQLGDATTVASLLKLFLRELPTPLVPEPHRKQLVLILKGALENDFYENLCLLPDFSLNILSYLFHFLSKVASQSLSNHMPMENLATIFGPCIFQ
;
A
#
# COMPACT_ATOMS: atom_id res chain seq x y z
N LYS A 1 5.24 -9.19 16.60
CA LYS A 1 6.33 -9.38 15.60
C LYS A 1 6.77 -8.10 14.88
N LEU A 2 5.90 -7.20 14.42
CA LEU A 2 6.33 -5.83 13.98
C LEU A 2 6.38 -4.83 15.15
N ASN A 3 5.38 -4.88 16.03
CA ASN A 3 5.25 -3.96 17.17
C ASN A 3 6.30 -4.20 18.28
N GLU A 4 6.92 -5.38 18.31
CA GLU A 4 7.79 -5.83 19.41
C GLU A 4 9.27 -5.50 19.18
N ASN A 5 9.66 -5.07 17.98
CA ASN A 5 11.06 -4.89 17.57
C ASN A 5 11.40 -3.45 17.15
N GLY A 6 10.53 -2.46 17.45
CA GLY A 6 10.72 -1.08 16.99
C GLY A 6 10.60 -0.92 15.46
N GLN A 7 9.90 -1.83 14.78
CA GLN A 7 9.76 -1.84 13.32
C GLN A 7 8.58 -0.98 12.83
N MET A 8 8.11 -0.05 13.66
CA MET A 8 6.98 0.81 13.37
C MET A 8 7.23 2.25 13.82
N VAL A 9 6.74 3.20 13.04
CA VAL A 9 6.72 4.64 13.37
C VAL A 9 5.29 5.12 13.19
N ASN A 10 4.71 5.73 14.22
CA ASN A 10 3.33 6.25 14.22
C ASN A 10 2.28 5.24 13.73
N GLY A 11 2.42 3.96 14.12
CA GLY A 11 1.49 2.92 13.69
C GLY A 11 1.71 2.39 12.27
N ILE A 12 2.78 2.81 11.59
CA ILE A 12 3.12 2.41 10.21
C ILE A 12 4.39 1.56 10.22
N PRO A 13 4.41 0.37 9.56
CA PRO A 13 5.61 -0.45 9.43
C PRO A 13 6.74 0.26 8.69
N LEU A 14 7.97 0.21 9.22
CA LEU A 14 9.16 0.83 8.61
C LEU A 14 9.38 0.36 7.18
N VAL A 15 9.18 -0.94 6.90
CA VAL A 15 9.30 -1.48 5.54
C VAL A 15 8.37 -0.80 4.54
N LEU A 16 7.16 -0.40 4.97
CA LEU A 16 6.23 0.33 4.11
C LEU A 16 6.73 1.77 3.90
N ILE A 17 7.26 2.41 4.94
CA ILE A 17 7.85 3.74 4.86
C ILE A 17 9.03 3.73 3.88
N ASP A 18 9.99 2.81 4.05
CA ASP A 18 11.18 2.70 3.20
C ASP A 18 10.79 2.51 1.72
N MET A 19 9.79 1.66 1.43
CA MET A 19 9.30 1.46 0.07
C MET A 19 8.60 2.70 -0.51
N VAL A 20 7.80 3.41 0.30
CA VAL A 20 7.12 4.64 -0.13
C VAL A 20 8.14 5.75 -0.38
N GLU A 21 9.08 5.97 0.54
CA GLU A 21 10.13 7.00 0.40
C GLU A 21 11.00 6.75 -0.85
N PHE A 22 11.40 5.50 -1.10
CA PHE A 22 12.10 5.14 -2.34
C PHE A 22 11.27 5.49 -3.58
N LEU A 23 9.98 5.15 -3.60
CA LEU A 23 9.12 5.41 -4.75
C LEU A 23 8.77 6.89 -4.92
N GLU A 24 8.71 7.67 -3.83
CA GLU A 24 8.61 9.13 -3.91
C GLU A 24 9.87 9.73 -4.54
N LYS A 25 11.05 9.22 -4.19
CA LYS A 25 12.33 9.70 -4.70
C LYS A 25 12.60 9.31 -6.16
N TYR A 26 12.27 8.08 -6.55
CA TYR A 26 12.68 7.53 -7.85
C TYR A 26 11.52 7.05 -8.74
N GLY A 27 10.32 6.89 -8.18
CA GLY A 27 9.19 6.23 -8.85
C GLY A 27 8.14 7.17 -9.44
N LEU A 28 7.99 8.40 -8.94
CA LEU A 28 6.85 9.27 -9.27
C LEU A 28 6.66 9.54 -10.76
N HIS A 29 7.74 9.59 -11.54
CA HIS A 29 7.70 9.82 -12.99
C HIS A 29 7.82 8.52 -13.82
N HIS A 30 7.92 7.36 -13.17
CA HIS A 30 8.05 6.08 -13.86
C HIS A 30 6.72 5.73 -14.56
N ARG A 31 6.75 5.67 -15.89
CA ARG A 31 5.58 5.31 -16.70
C ARG A 31 4.99 3.97 -16.28
N GLY A 32 3.70 3.96 -15.97
CA GLY A 32 2.97 2.77 -15.53
C GLY A 32 3.37 2.27 -14.15
N LEU A 33 3.85 3.13 -13.24
CA LEU A 33 4.13 2.76 -11.85
C LEU A 33 2.93 1.99 -11.25
N PHE A 34 3.19 0.93 -10.48
CA PHE A 34 2.19 -0.05 -9.98
C PHE A 34 1.44 -0.89 -11.03
N ARG A 35 1.27 -0.43 -12.27
CA ARG A 35 0.69 -1.22 -13.35
C ARG A 35 1.67 -2.27 -13.89
N LEU A 36 2.94 -1.88 -14.04
CA LEU A 36 3.99 -2.77 -14.52
C LEU A 36 4.48 -3.69 -13.41
N CYS A 37 4.80 -4.93 -13.77
CA CYS A 37 5.37 -5.92 -12.87
C CYS A 37 6.89 -5.79 -12.84
N GLY A 38 7.47 -5.77 -11.65
CA GLY A 38 8.91 -5.88 -11.46
C GLY A 38 9.41 -7.32 -11.58
N SER A 39 10.72 -7.50 -11.49
CA SER A 39 11.35 -8.81 -11.58
C SER A 39 10.89 -9.71 -10.43
N THR A 40 10.21 -10.83 -10.75
CA THR A 40 9.73 -11.78 -9.73
C THR A 40 10.87 -12.34 -8.87
N ALA A 41 12.03 -12.59 -9.48
CA ALA A 41 13.21 -13.06 -8.76
C ALA A 41 13.70 -12.01 -7.76
N ARG A 42 13.73 -10.74 -8.17
CA ARG A 42 14.16 -9.63 -7.32
C ARG A 42 13.18 -9.35 -6.19
N VAL A 43 11.87 -9.35 -6.47
CA VAL A 43 10.82 -9.21 -5.45
C VAL A 43 10.95 -10.31 -4.40
N LYS A 44 11.14 -11.58 -4.82
CA LYS A 44 11.35 -12.70 -3.89
C LYS A 44 12.62 -12.53 -3.04
N GLN A 45 13.70 -12.06 -3.64
CA GLN A 45 14.95 -11.80 -2.92
C GLN A 45 14.77 -10.71 -1.86
N LEU A 46 14.26 -9.53 -2.25
CA LEU A 46 14.08 -8.40 -1.33
C LEU A 46 13.11 -8.76 -0.20
N ARG A 47 12.00 -9.44 -0.53
CA ARG A 47 11.08 -9.97 0.48
C ARG A 47 11.80 -10.86 1.50
N LYS A 48 12.58 -11.84 1.04
CA LYS A 48 13.28 -12.76 1.94
C LYS A 48 14.19 -12.02 2.92
N GLN A 49 14.91 -11.01 2.44
CA GLN A 49 15.78 -10.18 3.29
C GLN A 49 14.97 -9.41 4.34
N LEU A 50 13.86 -8.79 3.93
CA LEU A 50 12.97 -8.06 4.83
C LEU A 50 12.33 -8.99 5.88
N ASP A 51 11.88 -10.18 5.48
CA ASP A 51 11.29 -11.19 6.38
C ASP A 51 12.32 -11.71 7.41
N GLN A 52 13.62 -11.65 7.07
CA GLN A 52 14.73 -12.00 7.97
C GLN A 52 15.13 -10.83 8.89
N GLY A 53 14.50 -9.66 8.75
CA GLY A 53 14.84 -8.46 9.52
C GLY A 53 16.11 -7.76 9.04
N GLU A 54 16.61 -8.09 7.84
CA GLU A 54 17.77 -7.43 7.26
C GLU A 54 17.40 -6.00 6.83
N ARG A 55 18.35 -5.07 7.00
CA ARG A 55 18.24 -3.74 6.40
C ARG A 55 18.53 -3.85 4.91
N VAL A 56 17.53 -3.57 4.09
CA VAL A 56 17.65 -3.56 2.64
C VAL A 56 17.86 -2.13 2.16
N ASP A 57 19.01 -1.86 1.54
CA ASP A 57 19.26 -0.58 0.87
C ASP A 57 18.54 -0.56 -0.49
N LEU A 58 17.31 -0.04 -0.49
CA LEU A 58 16.50 0.07 -1.70
C LEU A 58 17.12 1.02 -2.73
N ASP A 59 17.87 2.04 -2.33
CA ASP A 59 18.51 3.00 -3.24
C ASP A 59 19.57 2.33 -4.14
N GLN A 60 20.28 1.33 -3.61
CA GLN A 60 21.26 0.54 -4.38
C GLN A 60 20.64 -0.65 -5.11
N LEU A 61 19.61 -1.26 -4.52
CA LEU A 61 19.15 -2.59 -4.92
C LEU A 61 17.82 -2.59 -5.68
N GLY A 62 17.04 -1.51 -5.55
CA GLY A 62 15.69 -1.39 -6.05
C GLY A 62 15.60 -0.73 -7.43
N ASP A 63 14.63 -1.19 -8.21
CA ASP A 63 14.05 -0.41 -9.30
C ASP A 63 12.58 -0.12 -8.98
N ALA A 64 12.05 0.95 -9.56
CA ALA A 64 10.69 1.41 -9.25
C ALA A 64 9.62 0.33 -9.45
N THR A 65 9.73 -0.53 -10.48
CA THR A 65 8.73 -1.58 -10.73
C THR A 65 8.82 -2.72 -9.73
N THR A 66 10.03 -3.08 -9.31
CA THR A 66 10.27 -4.09 -8.27
C THR A 66 9.77 -3.61 -6.92
N VAL A 67 10.12 -2.39 -6.48
CA VAL A 67 9.68 -1.84 -5.19
C VAL A 67 8.16 -1.62 -5.17
N ALA A 68 7.58 -1.15 -6.28
CA ALA A 68 6.12 -1.06 -6.43
C ALA A 68 5.43 -2.44 -6.33
N SER A 69 6.03 -3.48 -6.89
CA SER A 69 5.51 -4.85 -6.80
C SER A 69 5.63 -5.42 -5.39
N LEU A 70 6.73 -5.12 -4.70
CA LEU A 70 6.97 -5.52 -3.32
C LEU A 70 5.99 -4.83 -2.36
N LEU A 71 5.69 -3.54 -2.55
CA LEU A 71 4.69 -2.81 -1.76
C LEU A 71 3.30 -3.44 -1.91
N LYS A 72 2.87 -3.73 -3.14
CA LYS A 72 1.59 -4.43 -3.37
C LYS A 72 1.57 -5.81 -2.72
N LEU A 73 2.69 -6.55 -2.78
CA LEU A 73 2.81 -7.86 -2.16
C LEU A 73 2.72 -7.77 -0.63
N PHE A 74 3.40 -6.79 -0.02
CA PHE A 74 3.37 -6.54 1.41
C PHE A 74 1.93 -6.33 1.91
N LEU A 75 1.15 -5.46 1.25
CA LEU A 75 -0.25 -5.24 1.61
C LEU A 75 -1.10 -6.51 1.46
N ARG A 76 -0.80 -7.33 0.45
CA ARG A 76 -1.52 -8.57 0.18
C ARG A 76 -1.26 -9.70 1.14
N GLU A 77 -0.07 -9.77 1.69
CA GLU A 77 0.32 -10.83 2.60
C GLU A 77 0.15 -10.46 4.06
N LEU A 78 -0.52 -9.33 4.35
CA LEU A 78 -0.92 -9.01 5.72
C LEU A 78 -1.79 -10.15 6.30
N PRO A 79 -1.60 -10.53 7.59
CA PRO A 79 -2.38 -11.59 8.22
C PRO A 79 -3.89 -11.34 8.20
N THR A 80 -4.27 -10.07 8.27
CA THR A 80 -5.64 -9.59 8.11
C THR A 80 -5.62 -8.49 7.04
N PRO A 81 -6.60 -8.45 6.13
CA PRO A 81 -6.71 -7.38 5.13
C PRO A 81 -6.78 -6.00 5.80
N LEU A 82 -6.30 -4.96 5.11
CA LEU A 82 -6.35 -3.60 5.63
C LEU A 82 -7.77 -3.15 5.94
N VAL A 83 -8.75 -3.56 5.12
CA VAL A 83 -10.17 -3.40 5.44
C VAL A 83 -10.75 -4.79 5.72
N PRO A 84 -10.89 -5.19 6.99
CA PRO A 84 -11.41 -6.51 7.34
C PRO A 84 -12.83 -6.75 6.81
N GLU A 85 -13.15 -8.01 6.56
CA GLU A 85 -14.39 -8.47 5.94
C GLU A 85 -15.69 -7.87 6.54
N PRO A 86 -15.86 -7.79 7.89
CA PRO A 86 -17.07 -7.21 8.47
C PRO A 86 -17.26 -5.73 8.09
N HIS A 87 -16.18 -4.94 8.17
CA HIS A 87 -16.19 -3.53 7.80
C HIS A 87 -16.42 -3.37 6.30
N ARG A 88 -15.78 -4.19 5.47
CA ARG A 88 -16.00 -4.17 4.01
C ARG A 88 -17.46 -4.39 3.65
N LYS A 89 -18.12 -5.39 4.25
CA LYS A 89 -19.57 -5.65 4.02
C LYS A 89 -20.41 -4.43 4.38
N GLN A 90 -20.16 -3.84 5.54
CA GLN A 90 -20.89 -2.65 6.01
C GLN A 90 -20.71 -1.46 5.05
N LEU A 91 -19.48 -1.17 4.65
CA LEU A 91 -19.17 -0.11 3.68
C LEU A 91 -19.87 -0.37 2.32
N VAL A 92 -19.92 -1.61 1.84
CA VAL A 92 -20.62 -1.96 0.59
C VAL A 92 -22.13 -1.74 0.71
N LEU A 93 -22.74 -2.07 1.86
CA LEU A 93 -24.17 -1.82 2.09
C LEU A 93 -24.48 -0.32 2.07
N ILE A 94 -23.63 0.49 2.72
CA ILE A 94 -23.74 1.95 2.72
C ILE A 94 -23.64 2.51 1.29
N LEU A 95 -22.61 2.09 0.53
CA LEU A 95 -22.39 2.55 -0.85
C LEU A 95 -23.54 2.15 -1.80
N LYS A 96 -24.24 1.05 -1.52
CA LYS A 96 -25.42 0.61 -2.28
C LYS A 96 -26.72 1.29 -1.84
N GLY A 97 -26.68 2.16 -0.82
CA GLY A 97 -27.87 2.77 -0.24
C GLY A 97 -28.74 1.79 0.55
N ALA A 98 -28.22 0.60 0.89
CA ALA A 98 -28.93 -0.41 1.66
C ALA A 98 -28.83 -0.20 3.18
N LEU A 99 -27.95 0.72 3.61
CA LEU A 99 -27.79 1.15 4.99
C LEU A 99 -27.64 2.67 5.03
N GLU A 100 -28.56 3.36 5.70
CA GLU A 100 -28.54 4.82 5.86
C GLU A 100 -27.57 5.23 6.99
N ASN A 101 -26.28 5.04 6.76
CA ASN A 101 -25.21 5.49 7.67
C ASN A 101 -24.18 6.33 6.91
N ASP A 102 -23.45 7.18 7.62
CA ASP A 102 -22.37 7.96 7.03
C ASP A 102 -21.15 7.08 6.69
N PHE A 103 -20.65 7.18 5.46
CA PHE A 103 -19.52 6.38 5.00
C PHE A 103 -18.23 6.69 5.78
N TYR A 104 -17.99 7.97 6.08
CA TYR A 104 -16.78 8.40 6.78
C TYR A 104 -16.79 7.96 8.24
N GLU A 105 -17.93 8.08 8.93
CA GLU A 105 -18.07 7.57 10.30
C GLU A 105 -17.77 6.06 10.37
N ASN A 106 -18.25 5.30 9.40
CA ASN A 106 -18.01 3.86 9.33
C ASN A 106 -16.57 3.51 8.95
N LEU A 107 -15.92 4.35 8.15
CA LEU A 107 -14.49 4.22 7.85
C LEU A 107 -13.66 4.42 9.12
N CYS A 108 -14.03 5.38 9.97
CA CYS A 108 -13.38 5.66 11.26
C CYS A 108 -13.54 4.53 12.29
N LEU A 109 -14.41 3.54 12.05
CA LEU A 109 -14.52 2.34 12.90
C LEU A 109 -13.45 1.29 12.60
N LEU A 110 -12.67 1.47 11.53
CA LEU A 110 -11.55 0.57 11.23
C LEU A 110 -10.50 0.59 12.35
N PRO A 111 -9.77 -0.52 12.56
CA PRO A 111 -8.67 -0.54 13.51
C PRO A 111 -7.65 0.58 13.24
N ASP A 112 -7.09 1.18 14.28
CA ASP A 112 -6.10 2.26 14.17
C ASP A 112 -4.95 1.89 13.22
N PHE A 113 -4.47 0.64 13.28
CA PHE A 113 -3.45 0.12 12.38
C PHE A 113 -3.85 0.25 10.91
N SER A 114 -5.10 -0.12 10.58
CA SER A 114 -5.66 0.00 9.24
C SER A 114 -5.76 1.46 8.81
N LEU A 115 -6.29 2.33 9.68
CA LEU A 115 -6.44 3.76 9.39
C LEU A 115 -5.10 4.45 9.13
N ASN A 116 -4.09 4.16 9.96
CA ASN A 116 -2.75 4.71 9.82
C ASN A 116 -2.11 4.31 8.48
N ILE A 117 -2.19 3.02 8.11
CA ILE A 117 -1.64 2.54 6.84
C ILE A 117 -2.44 3.09 5.66
N LEU A 118 -3.77 3.09 5.71
CA LEU A 118 -4.61 3.62 4.64
C LEU A 118 -4.36 5.11 4.41
N SER A 119 -4.30 5.90 5.48
CA SER A 119 -4.00 7.34 5.41
C SER A 119 -2.64 7.59 4.76
N TYR A 120 -1.60 6.89 5.23
CA TYR A 120 -0.25 7.00 4.68
C TYR A 120 -0.17 6.57 3.21
N LEU A 121 -0.78 5.43 2.87
CA LEU A 121 -0.83 4.90 1.51
C LEU A 121 -1.59 5.85 0.58
N PHE A 122 -2.77 6.34 0.97
CA PHE A 122 -3.59 7.21 0.14
C PHE A 122 -2.96 8.57 -0.10
N HIS A 123 -2.24 9.12 0.90
CA HIS A 123 -1.43 10.32 0.69
C HIS A 123 -0.38 10.11 -0.40
N PHE A 124 0.36 9.01 -0.34
CA PHE A 124 1.35 8.66 -1.35
C PHE A 124 0.72 8.39 -2.73
N LEU A 125 -0.39 7.64 -2.81
CA LEU A 125 -1.08 7.39 -4.07
C LEU A 125 -1.65 8.68 -4.69
N SER A 126 -2.07 9.65 -3.87
CA SER A 126 -2.46 10.99 -4.33
C SER A 126 -1.28 11.72 -4.99
N LYS A 127 -0.07 11.63 -4.42
CA LYS A 127 1.14 12.17 -5.05
C LYS A 127 1.42 11.50 -6.40
N VAL A 128 1.31 10.17 -6.49
CA VAL A 128 1.48 9.44 -7.76
C VAL A 128 0.45 9.89 -8.80
N ALA A 129 -0.82 10.01 -8.41
CA ALA A 129 -1.89 10.46 -9.29
C ALA A 129 -1.70 11.92 -9.75
N SER A 130 -1.15 12.80 -8.91
CA SER A 130 -0.82 14.18 -9.29
C SER A 130 0.22 14.27 -10.41
N GLN A 131 1.06 13.22 -10.57
CA GLN A 131 2.04 13.08 -11.64
C GLN A 131 1.52 12.26 -12.84
N SER A 132 0.20 12.05 -12.94
CA SER A 132 -0.44 11.19 -13.96
C SER A 132 -0.17 11.62 -15.40
N LEU A 133 0.10 12.90 -15.66
CA LEU A 133 0.52 13.36 -17.00
C LEU A 133 1.86 12.74 -17.44
N SER A 134 2.77 12.48 -16.48
CA SER A 134 4.08 11.89 -16.73
C SER A 134 4.05 10.37 -16.61
N ASN A 135 3.46 9.85 -15.53
CA ASN A 135 3.52 8.42 -15.22
C ASN A 135 2.33 7.62 -15.78
N HIS A 136 1.28 8.27 -16.29
CA HIS A 136 0.05 7.64 -16.82
C HIS A 136 -0.75 6.81 -15.80
N MET A 137 -0.67 7.17 -14.51
CA MET A 137 -1.36 6.49 -13.41
C MET A 137 -2.31 7.45 -12.68
N PRO A 138 -3.47 7.78 -13.28
CA PRO A 138 -4.51 8.54 -12.59
C PRO A 138 -5.16 7.69 -11.48
N MET A 139 -5.99 8.32 -10.65
CA MET A 139 -6.54 7.71 -9.44
C MET A 139 -7.37 6.45 -9.73
N GLU A 140 -8.07 6.39 -10.86
CA GLU A 140 -8.91 5.25 -11.27
C GLU A 140 -8.06 4.00 -11.54
N ASN A 141 -6.89 4.18 -12.17
CA ASN A 141 -5.95 3.10 -12.41
C ASN A 141 -5.37 2.59 -11.09
N LEU A 142 -4.99 3.51 -10.19
CA LEU A 142 -4.46 3.14 -8.87
C LEU A 142 -5.52 2.42 -8.02
N ALA A 143 -6.76 2.89 -8.02
CA ALA A 143 -7.88 2.26 -7.29
C ALA A 143 -8.13 0.82 -7.77
N THR A 144 -8.08 0.59 -9.07
CA THR A 144 -8.25 -0.76 -9.65
C THR A 144 -7.12 -1.71 -9.22
N ILE A 145 -5.88 -1.20 -9.12
CA ILE A 145 -4.70 -2.00 -8.73
C ILE A 145 -4.67 -2.26 -7.22
N PHE A 146 -4.98 -1.26 -6.41
CA PHE A 146 -4.88 -1.33 -4.95
C PHE A 146 -6.15 -1.86 -4.27
N GLY A 147 -7.31 -1.84 -4.94
CA GLY A 147 -8.55 -2.42 -4.42
C GLY A 147 -8.37 -3.85 -3.93
N PRO A 148 -7.91 -4.80 -4.78
CA PRO A 148 -7.59 -6.15 -4.34
C PRO A 148 -6.55 -6.17 -3.21
N CYS A 149 -5.55 -5.28 -3.24
CA CYS A 149 -4.52 -5.22 -2.21
C CYS A 149 -5.08 -4.88 -0.80
N ILE A 150 -6.13 -4.06 -0.75
CA ILE A 150 -6.72 -3.50 0.48
C ILE A 150 -7.85 -4.39 1.03
N PHE A 151 -8.65 -4.98 0.14
CA PHE A 151 -9.96 -5.58 0.47
C PHE A 151 -10.02 -7.11 0.40
N GLN A 152 -8.97 -7.78 -0.07
CA GLN A 152 -8.94 -9.23 -0.34
C GLN A 152 -9.37 -10.11 0.83
#